data_AF-A0A2D8UDK8-F1
#
_entry.id   AF-A0A2D8UDK8-F1
#
_cell.length_a   1.000
_cell.length_b   1.000
_cell.length_c   1.000
_cell.angle_alpha   90.00
_cell.angle_beta   90.00
_cell.angle_gamma   90.00
#
_symmetry.space_group_name_H-M   'P 1'
#
loop_
_entity.id
_entity.type
_entity.pdbx_description
1 polymer ?
#
loop_
_entity_poly.entity_id
_entity_poly.type
_entity_poly.pdbx_seq_one_letter_code
_entity_poly.pdbx_strand_id
1 'polypeptide(L)'
;MKGYWINHVVDIKNPELFGAYAEASKPLFQGDNKYGAKLVIFGPVSATVLGDPVQYAAVAEFNTVQAAIDFWDDPEYAAARGLMGSKDDESAVVDRRVCCIEGEPLKIAPGQGFWLNHVHEIVDETAFFNYAEASMSHFTSTSFGMVVHQHAGKQKIQLAAALGFESINKATGIYHTAEYGVALAAGGMEEKEDEVVKRTICAVEVPK
;
A
#
# COMPACT_ATOMS: atom_id res chain seq x y z
N MET A 1 -12.14 13.32 -4.08
CA MET A 1 -11.05 12.34 -3.90
C MET A 1 -10.75 12.22 -2.43
N LYS A 2 -10.08 11.13 -2.04
CA LYS A 2 -9.57 10.88 -0.69
C LYS A 2 -8.05 10.86 -0.71
N GLY A 3 -7.44 11.07 0.45
CA GLY A 3 -6.02 10.81 0.65
C GLY A 3 -5.82 9.40 1.16
N TYR A 4 -4.75 8.73 0.72
CA TYR A 4 -4.41 7.39 1.21
C TYR A 4 -2.94 7.30 1.58
N TRP A 5 -2.66 6.66 2.72
CA TRP A 5 -1.36 6.04 2.96
C TRP A 5 -1.41 4.59 2.47
N ILE A 6 -0.48 4.21 1.59
CA ILE A 6 -0.29 2.83 1.16
C ILE A 6 1.04 2.34 1.74
N ASN A 7 0.96 1.42 2.69
CA ASN A 7 2.10 1.06 3.53
C ASN A 7 2.56 -0.36 3.28
N HIS A 8 3.87 -0.53 3.10
CA HIS A 8 4.54 -1.82 3.18
C HIS A 8 5.50 -1.81 4.36
N VAL A 9 5.32 -2.73 5.31
CA VAL A 9 6.29 -3.03 6.36
C VAL A 9 7.10 -4.22 5.89
N VAL A 10 8.34 -3.96 5.48
CA VAL A 10 9.24 -4.96 4.90
C VAL A 10 9.83 -5.83 6.00
N ASP A 11 10.32 -5.22 7.07
CA ASP A 11 10.93 -5.94 8.18
C ASP A 11 10.76 -5.21 9.51
N ILE A 12 10.46 -5.95 10.58
CA ILE A 12 10.37 -5.44 11.96
C ILE A 12 11.61 -5.94 12.73
N LYS A 13 12.57 -5.04 12.95
CA LYS A 13 13.85 -5.33 13.61
C LYS A 13 13.74 -5.31 15.13
N ASN A 14 12.84 -4.50 15.67
CA ASN A 14 12.52 -4.45 17.09
C ASN A 14 11.00 -4.55 17.31
N PRO A 15 10.46 -5.76 17.52
CA PRO A 15 9.03 -5.99 17.69
C PRO A 15 8.42 -5.28 18.91
N GLU A 16 9.17 -5.09 19.99
CA GLU A 16 8.69 -4.45 21.21
C GLU A 16 8.39 -2.96 20.96
N LEU A 17 9.37 -2.23 20.41
CA LEU A 17 9.19 -0.80 20.11
C LEU A 17 8.19 -0.56 18.99
N PHE A 18 8.19 -1.41 17.96
CA PHE A 18 7.19 -1.33 16.89
C PHE A 18 5.78 -1.61 17.41
N GLY A 19 5.62 -2.61 18.29
CA GLY A 19 4.35 -2.91 18.95
C GLY A 19 3.85 -1.76 19.83
N ALA A 20 4.73 -1.11 20.59
CA ALA A 20 4.38 0.07 21.38
C ALA A 20 3.88 1.23 20.51
N TYR A 21 4.53 1.50 19.37
CA TYR A 21 4.05 2.45 18.38
C TYR A 21 2.68 2.06 17.80
N ALA A 22 2.51 0.79 17.40
CA ALA A 22 1.28 0.32 16.80
C ALA A 22 0.09 0.50 17.75
N GLU A 23 0.23 0.10 19.02
CA GLU A 23 -0.81 0.26 20.04
C GLU A 23 -1.11 1.73 20.34
N ALA A 24 -0.08 2.58 20.46
CA ALA A 24 -0.27 4.01 20.71
C ALA A 24 -0.92 4.74 19.53
N SER A 25 -0.67 4.32 18.29
CA SER A 25 -1.22 4.96 17.09
C SER A 25 -2.64 4.54 16.76
N LYS A 26 -3.06 3.32 17.14
CA LYS A 26 -4.38 2.76 16.86
C LYS A 26 -5.58 3.66 17.18
N PRO A 27 -5.68 4.33 18.35
CA PRO A 27 -6.80 5.23 18.64
C PRO A 27 -6.83 6.48 17.74
N LEU A 28 -5.71 6.84 17.10
CA LEU A 28 -5.64 8.01 16.20
C LEU A 28 -6.23 7.72 14.81
N PHE A 29 -6.53 6.45 14.49
CA PHE A 29 -7.04 6.02 13.19
C PHE A 29 -8.53 5.60 13.21
N GLN A 30 -9.34 6.20 14.08
CA GLN A 30 -10.79 5.89 14.18
C GLN A 30 -11.65 6.67 13.15
N GLY A 31 -11.08 7.67 12.48
CA GLY A 31 -11.76 8.49 11.45
C GLY A 31 -12.52 9.70 11.99
N ASP A 32 -12.54 9.91 13.30
CA ASP A 32 -13.25 11.00 13.99
C ASP A 32 -12.40 12.24 14.26
N ASN A 33 -11.09 12.18 13.96
CA ASN A 33 -10.21 13.34 14.03
C ASN A 33 -10.39 14.30 12.83
N LYS A 34 -9.81 15.49 12.93
CA LYS A 34 -9.90 16.56 11.91
C LYS A 34 -9.36 16.16 10.52
N TYR A 35 -8.52 15.14 10.43
CA TYR A 35 -7.95 14.63 9.16
C TYR A 35 -8.83 13.54 8.53
N GLY A 36 -9.79 13.00 9.27
CA GLY A 36 -10.54 11.81 8.88
C GLY A 36 -9.67 10.55 8.81
N ALA A 37 -8.57 10.49 9.56
CA ALA A 37 -7.61 9.40 9.47
C ALA A 37 -8.25 8.08 9.94
N LYS A 38 -8.37 7.12 9.03
CA LYS A 38 -9.02 5.83 9.29
C LYS A 38 -8.18 4.69 8.76
N LEU A 39 -7.79 3.75 9.62
CA LEU A 39 -7.11 2.54 9.19
C LEU A 39 -8.15 1.58 8.61
N VAL A 40 -8.12 1.39 7.29
CA VAL A 40 -9.15 0.63 6.57
C VAL A 40 -8.69 -0.77 6.16
N ILE A 41 -7.37 -0.97 6.03
CA ILE A 41 -6.74 -2.27 5.82
C ILE A 41 -5.51 -2.33 6.71
N PHE A 42 -5.36 -3.40 7.49
CA PHE A 42 -4.12 -3.69 8.21
C PHE A 42 -4.05 -5.18 8.53
N GLY A 43 -2.93 -5.81 8.19
CA GLY A 43 -2.74 -7.22 8.51
C GLY A 43 -1.40 -7.77 8.00
N PRO A 44 -1.08 -9.01 8.40
CA PRO A 44 0.04 -9.72 7.81
C PRO A 44 -0.20 -9.92 6.32
N VAL A 45 0.86 -9.80 5.53
CA VAL A 45 0.82 -10.12 4.10
C VAL A 45 0.64 -11.62 3.93
N SER A 46 -0.37 -12.03 3.18
CA SER A 46 -0.63 -13.44 2.87
C SER A 46 0.34 -13.98 1.82
N ALA A 47 0.72 -13.14 0.85
CA ALA A 47 1.77 -13.43 -0.11
C ALA A 47 2.35 -12.14 -0.68
N THR A 48 3.66 -12.11 -0.89
CA THR A 48 4.26 -11.13 -1.82
C THR A 48 4.14 -11.75 -3.21
N VAL A 49 3.25 -11.20 -4.03
CA VAL A 49 2.95 -11.72 -5.38
C VAL A 49 4.11 -11.41 -6.33
N LEU A 50 4.74 -10.25 -6.15
CA LEU A 50 5.89 -9.83 -6.95
C LEU A 50 6.84 -8.96 -6.11
N GLY A 51 8.14 -9.15 -6.32
CA GLY A 51 9.20 -8.37 -5.67
C GLY A 51 9.63 -8.92 -4.30
N ASP A 52 10.34 -8.07 -3.54
CA ASP A 52 10.89 -8.47 -2.24
C ASP A 52 9.82 -8.70 -1.17
N PRO A 53 10.03 -9.67 -0.25
CA PRO A 53 9.07 -10.00 0.80
C PRO A 53 8.62 -8.79 1.63
N VAL A 54 7.31 -8.70 1.86
CA VAL A 54 6.67 -7.74 2.77
C VAL A 54 6.02 -8.51 3.91
N GLN A 55 6.25 -8.10 5.17
CA GLN A 55 5.70 -8.76 6.35
C GLN A 55 4.26 -8.31 6.66
N TYR A 56 4.02 -7.00 6.64
CA TYR A 56 2.70 -6.41 6.91
C TYR A 56 2.38 -5.33 5.89
N ALA A 57 1.10 -5.13 5.65
CA ALA A 57 0.62 -4.09 4.76
C ALA A 57 -0.53 -3.33 5.42
N ALA A 58 -0.64 -2.03 5.11
CA ALA A 58 -1.69 -1.19 5.66
C ALA A 58 -2.18 -0.15 4.66
N VAL A 59 -3.46 0.19 4.76
CA VAL A 59 -4.06 1.34 4.07
C VAL A 59 -4.77 2.21 5.11
N ALA A 60 -4.39 3.48 5.18
CA ALA A 60 -5.13 4.48 5.94
C ALA A 60 -5.79 5.48 4.97
N GLU A 61 -7.08 5.71 5.14
CA GLU A 61 -7.86 6.72 4.41
C GLU A 61 -7.87 8.04 5.17
N PHE A 62 -7.87 9.15 4.43
CA PHE A 62 -7.95 10.52 4.93
C PHE A 62 -8.95 11.33 4.11
N ASN A 63 -9.45 12.42 4.67
CA ASN A 63 -10.37 13.33 3.98
C ASN A 63 -9.80 13.89 2.67
N THR A 64 -8.51 14.22 2.66
CA THR A 64 -7.76 14.70 1.49
C THR A 64 -6.33 14.20 1.54
N VAL A 65 -5.62 14.27 0.41
CA VAL A 65 -4.19 13.91 0.38
C VAL A 65 -3.34 14.85 1.23
N GLN A 66 -3.71 16.14 1.33
CA GLN A 66 -3.04 17.08 2.24
C GLN A 66 -3.23 16.67 3.70
N ALA A 67 -4.42 16.21 4.08
CA ALA A 67 -4.65 15.69 5.44
C ALA A 67 -3.77 14.45 5.73
N ALA A 68 -3.55 13.59 4.73
CA ALA A 68 -2.63 12.47 4.83
C ALA A 68 -1.16 12.92 4.99
N ILE A 69 -0.77 14.03 4.36
CA ILE A 69 0.58 14.60 4.54
C ILE A 69 0.69 15.20 5.95
N ASP A 70 -0.25 16.07 6.34
CA ASP A 70 -0.20 16.83 7.58
C ASP A 70 -0.32 15.94 8.84
N PHE A 71 -1.06 14.84 8.77
CA PHE A 71 -1.25 13.95 9.92
C PHE A 71 0.05 13.30 10.41
N TRP A 72 1.06 13.18 9.55
CA TRP A 72 2.36 12.63 9.95
C TRP A 72 3.05 13.47 11.04
N ASP A 73 2.84 14.78 11.02
CA ASP A 73 3.41 15.75 11.96
C ASP A 73 2.41 16.18 13.05
N ASP A 74 1.23 15.54 13.12
CA ASP A 74 0.31 15.75 14.23
C ASP A 74 1.02 15.42 15.56
N PRO A 75 0.90 16.26 16.61
CA PRO A 75 1.64 16.06 17.85
C PRO A 75 1.41 14.69 18.50
N GLU A 76 0.19 14.14 18.44
CA GLU A 76 -0.14 12.84 19.04
C GLU A 76 0.46 11.70 18.21
N TYR A 77 0.33 11.77 16.89
CA TYR A 77 0.91 10.76 16.01
C TYR A 77 2.45 10.81 16.01
N ALA A 78 3.05 12.00 16.02
CA ALA A 78 4.48 12.18 16.18
C ALA A 78 4.99 11.71 17.55
N ALA A 79 4.18 11.80 18.62
CA ALA A 79 4.50 11.21 19.91
C ALA A 79 4.50 9.68 19.85
N ALA A 80 3.50 9.07 19.20
CA ALA A 80 3.45 7.62 18.98
C ALA A 80 4.66 7.13 18.16
N ARG A 81 5.02 7.82 17.06
CA ARG A 81 6.23 7.50 16.28
C ARG A 81 7.51 7.59 17.12
N GLY A 82 7.57 8.52 18.07
CA GLY A 82 8.69 8.67 19.01
C GLY A 82 8.94 7.46 19.92
N LEU A 83 7.97 6.54 20.05
CA LEU A 83 8.17 5.27 20.77
C LEU A 83 9.16 4.35 20.06
N MET A 84 9.38 4.53 18.75
CA MET A 84 10.41 3.81 17.99
C MET A 84 11.80 4.46 18.09
N GLY A 85 11.96 5.50 18.91
CA GLY A 85 13.21 6.23 19.08
C GLY A 85 13.21 7.55 18.31
N SER A 86 14.21 7.74 17.44
CA SER A 86 14.32 8.98 16.65
C SER A 86 13.14 9.12 15.71
N LYS A 87 12.54 10.32 15.65
CA LYS A 87 11.46 10.62 14.69
C LYS A 87 11.97 10.82 13.26
N ASP A 88 13.27 11.09 13.12
CA ASP A 88 13.94 11.33 11.84
C ASP A 88 14.44 10.04 11.19
N ASP A 89 14.68 8.99 11.99
CA ASP A 89 15.16 7.70 11.51
C ASP A 89 14.63 6.54 12.38
N GLU A 90 13.66 5.82 11.83
CA GLU A 90 13.05 4.64 12.44
C GLU A 90 13.71 3.32 11.98
N SER A 91 14.77 3.38 11.16
CA SER A 91 15.35 2.21 10.48
C SER A 91 16.03 1.20 11.41
N ALA A 92 16.31 1.57 12.66
CA ALA A 92 16.75 0.65 13.71
C ALA A 92 15.62 -0.24 14.25
N VAL A 93 14.37 0.17 14.08
CA VAL A 93 13.18 -0.53 14.59
C VAL A 93 12.39 -1.21 13.48
N VAL A 94 12.22 -0.53 12.35
CA VAL A 94 11.40 -1.02 11.24
C VAL A 94 11.94 -0.56 9.89
N ASP A 95 11.93 -1.46 8.90
CA ASP A 95 12.03 -1.08 7.49
C ASP A 95 10.63 -1.03 6.89
N ARG A 96 10.17 0.16 6.52
CA ARG A 96 8.85 0.37 5.93
C ARG A 96 8.85 1.48 4.91
N ARG A 97 7.84 1.42 4.04
CA ARG A 97 7.54 2.41 3.00
C ARG A 97 6.15 2.95 3.28
N VAL A 98 6.02 4.27 3.41
CA VAL A 98 4.75 4.97 3.67
C VAL A 98 4.61 6.07 2.62
N CYS A 99 3.74 5.88 1.64
CA CYS A 99 3.52 6.84 0.57
C CYS A 99 2.07 7.34 0.54
N CYS A 100 1.91 8.61 0.17
CA CYS A 100 0.64 9.30 0.05
C CYS A 100 0.21 9.36 -1.42
N ILE A 101 -1.02 8.93 -1.70
CA ILE A 101 -1.68 9.13 -2.99
C ILE A 101 -3.01 9.85 -2.80
N GLU A 102 -3.45 10.54 -3.84
CA GLU A 102 -4.86 10.93 -4.01
C GLU A 102 -5.56 9.90 -4.88
N GLY A 103 -6.78 9.51 -4.51
CA GLY A 103 -7.53 8.52 -5.28
C GLY A 103 -9.02 8.49 -4.98
N GLU A 104 -9.74 7.68 -5.77
CA GLU A 104 -11.16 7.40 -5.59
C GLU A 104 -11.42 6.68 -4.25
N PRO A 105 -12.59 6.89 -3.62
CA PRO A 105 -12.98 6.16 -2.42
C PRO A 105 -12.97 4.64 -2.61
N LEU A 106 -12.24 3.93 -1.73
CA LEU A 106 -12.24 2.47 -1.70
C LEU A 106 -13.56 1.91 -1.17
N LYS A 107 -14.05 0.84 -1.80
CA LYS A 107 -15.13 0.01 -1.29
C LYS A 107 -14.50 -1.22 -0.66
N ILE A 108 -14.61 -1.31 0.67
CA ILE A 108 -13.95 -2.34 1.47
C ILE A 108 -15.01 -3.15 2.19
N ALA A 109 -14.92 -4.47 2.09
CA ALA A 109 -15.73 -5.41 2.84
C ALA A 109 -14.84 -6.39 3.62
N PRO A 110 -15.27 -6.83 4.82
CA PRO A 110 -14.54 -7.82 5.61
C PRO A 110 -14.27 -9.12 4.82
N GLY A 111 -13.07 -9.67 4.92
CA GLY A 111 -12.64 -10.88 4.21
C GLY A 111 -12.28 -10.71 2.73
N GLN A 112 -12.34 -9.49 2.18
CA GLN A 112 -11.81 -9.22 0.84
C GLN A 112 -10.28 -9.33 0.81
N GLY A 113 -9.75 -9.74 -0.33
CA GLY A 113 -8.31 -9.64 -0.60
C GLY A 113 -7.98 -8.32 -1.28
N PHE A 114 -6.82 -7.74 -1.01
CA PHE A 114 -6.31 -6.57 -1.71
C PHE A 114 -4.88 -6.80 -2.16
N TRP A 115 -4.55 -6.33 -3.36
CA TRP A 115 -3.18 -6.00 -3.71
C TRP A 115 -2.86 -4.59 -3.29
N LEU A 116 -1.78 -4.43 -2.52
CA LEU A 116 -1.10 -3.15 -2.38
C LEU A 116 0.12 -3.18 -3.31
N ASN A 117 0.13 -2.26 -4.27
CA ASN A 117 1.16 -2.16 -5.27
C ASN A 117 1.98 -0.89 -5.02
N HIS A 118 3.29 -1.05 -4.94
CA HIS A 118 4.28 0.03 -4.94
C HIS A 118 5.07 -0.06 -6.24
N VAL A 119 4.84 0.88 -7.15
CA VAL A 119 5.60 1.02 -8.39
C VAL A 119 6.80 1.93 -8.12
N HIS A 120 7.99 1.35 -8.18
CA HIS A 120 9.27 2.03 -7.94
C HIS A 120 9.73 2.83 -9.16
N GLU A 121 9.49 2.27 -10.34
CA GLU A 121 9.86 2.85 -11.62
C GLU A 121 8.94 2.35 -12.73
N ILE A 122 8.38 3.29 -13.50
CA ILE A 122 7.75 3.02 -14.79
C ILE A 122 8.82 3.24 -15.86
N VAL A 123 9.19 2.17 -16.57
CA VAL A 123 10.25 2.18 -17.60
C VAL A 123 9.65 2.46 -18.98
N ASP A 124 8.55 1.79 -19.32
CA ASP A 124 7.75 2.07 -20.52
C ASP A 124 6.32 2.43 -20.10
N GLU A 125 6.02 3.73 -20.21
CA GLU A 125 4.75 4.30 -19.79
C GLU A 125 3.56 3.80 -20.61
N THR A 126 3.74 3.63 -21.93
CA THR A 126 2.66 3.20 -22.81
C THR A 126 2.31 1.75 -22.55
N ALA A 127 3.33 0.89 -22.47
CA ALA A 127 3.16 -0.52 -22.12
C ALA A 127 2.53 -0.68 -20.72
N PHE A 128 3.00 0.10 -19.74
CA PHE A 128 2.46 0.06 -18.38
C PHE A 128 0.97 0.42 -18.33
N PHE A 129 0.55 1.50 -19.00
CA PHE A 129 -0.85 1.91 -18.96
C PHE A 129 -1.78 1.01 -19.79
N ASN A 130 -1.29 0.43 -20.89
CA ASN A 130 -2.04 -0.60 -21.63
C ASN A 130 -2.33 -1.83 -20.75
N TYR A 131 -1.33 -2.29 -20.00
CA TYR A 131 -1.51 -3.35 -19.01
C TYR A 131 -2.49 -2.93 -17.90
N ALA A 132 -2.31 -1.72 -17.35
CA ALA A 132 -3.12 -1.24 -16.23
C ALA A 132 -4.62 -1.21 -16.63
N GLU A 133 -4.93 -0.64 -17.79
CA GLU A 133 -6.29 -0.59 -18.34
C GLU A 133 -6.88 -2.00 -18.53
N ALA A 134 -6.12 -2.90 -19.16
CA ALA A 134 -6.56 -4.28 -19.39
C ALA A 134 -6.81 -5.05 -18.09
N SER A 135 -6.07 -4.73 -17.01
CA SER A 135 -6.20 -5.41 -15.72
C SER A 135 -7.44 -5.01 -14.90
N MET A 136 -8.05 -3.86 -15.20
CA MET A 136 -9.08 -3.23 -14.36
C MET A 136 -10.29 -4.13 -14.09
N SER A 137 -10.66 -4.97 -15.07
CA SER A 137 -11.84 -5.85 -14.95
C SER A 137 -11.71 -6.93 -13.88
N HIS A 138 -10.50 -7.20 -13.37
CA HIS A 138 -10.27 -8.20 -12.32
C HIS A 138 -10.47 -7.65 -10.91
N PHE A 139 -10.61 -6.33 -10.74
CA PHE A 139 -10.67 -5.69 -9.43
C PHE A 139 -12.10 -5.29 -9.05
N THR A 140 -12.47 -5.55 -7.80
CA THR A 140 -13.79 -5.20 -7.24
C THR A 140 -13.83 -3.75 -6.72
N SER A 141 -12.67 -3.20 -6.38
CA SER A 141 -12.47 -1.82 -5.97
C SER A 141 -11.05 -1.40 -6.29
N THR A 142 -10.84 -0.15 -6.70
CA THR A 142 -9.52 0.35 -7.05
C THR A 142 -9.35 1.76 -6.52
N SER A 143 -8.19 2.04 -5.93
CA SER A 143 -7.71 3.39 -5.70
C SER A 143 -6.22 3.41 -6.00
N PHE A 144 -5.79 4.28 -6.89
CA PHE A 144 -4.42 4.37 -7.36
C PHE A 144 -4.10 5.79 -7.78
N GLY A 145 -2.82 6.14 -7.74
CA GLY A 145 -2.38 7.46 -8.15
C GLY A 145 -0.87 7.63 -8.03
N MET A 146 -0.37 8.71 -8.63
CA MET A 146 1.00 9.13 -8.44
C MET A 146 1.24 9.44 -6.96
N VAL A 147 2.40 9.04 -6.45
CA VAL A 147 2.82 9.36 -5.09
C VAL A 147 3.15 10.84 -5.03
N VAL A 148 2.35 11.59 -4.27
CA VAL A 148 2.56 13.04 -4.07
C VAL A 148 3.51 13.34 -2.92
N HIS A 149 3.66 12.39 -2.00
CA HIS A 149 4.54 12.51 -0.84
C HIS A 149 4.94 11.12 -0.32
N GLN A 150 6.15 10.97 0.22
CA GLN A 150 6.61 9.75 0.85
C GLN A 150 7.20 10.08 2.23
N HIS A 151 6.53 9.58 3.26
CA HIS A 151 6.86 9.85 4.66
C HIS A 151 8.06 9.03 5.15
N ALA A 152 8.16 7.78 4.69
CA ALA A 152 9.18 6.84 5.13
C ALA A 152 9.60 5.89 4.01
N GLY A 153 10.81 5.34 4.15
CA GLY A 153 11.42 4.38 3.23
C GLY A 153 12.40 5.03 2.26
N LYS A 154 13.52 4.33 1.98
CA LYS A 154 14.59 4.80 1.08
C LYS A 154 14.29 4.54 -0.39
N GLN A 155 13.53 3.49 -0.68
CA GLN A 155 13.12 3.17 -2.05
C GLN A 155 12.04 4.15 -2.48
N LYS A 156 12.27 4.88 -3.57
CA LYS A 156 11.31 5.82 -4.14
C LYS A 156 10.13 5.06 -4.72
N ILE A 157 8.91 5.49 -4.37
CA ILE A 157 7.67 5.02 -5.01
C ILE A 157 7.16 6.13 -5.94
N GLN A 158 6.92 5.79 -7.21
CA GLN A 158 6.36 6.71 -8.21
C GLN A 158 4.84 6.67 -8.22
N LEU A 159 4.25 5.47 -8.14
CA LEU A 159 2.82 5.24 -8.13
C LEU A 159 2.49 4.17 -7.08
N ALA A 160 1.37 4.35 -6.38
CA ALA A 160 0.86 3.32 -5.50
C ALA A 160 -0.60 3.01 -5.82
N ALA A 161 -1.02 1.78 -5.49
CA ALA A 161 -2.39 1.34 -5.69
C ALA A 161 -2.85 0.38 -4.57
N ALA A 162 -4.14 0.46 -4.25
CA ALA A 162 -4.90 -0.53 -3.53
C ALA A 162 -5.97 -1.11 -4.47
N LEU A 163 -5.88 -2.41 -4.75
CA LEU A 163 -6.69 -3.10 -5.76
C LEU A 163 -7.39 -4.30 -5.11
N GLY A 164 -8.70 -4.22 -4.98
CA GLY A 164 -9.54 -5.19 -4.27
C GLY A 164 -9.93 -6.38 -5.13
N PHE A 165 -10.09 -7.53 -4.48
CA PHE A 165 -10.58 -8.79 -5.02
C PHE A 165 -11.72 -9.32 -4.16
N GLU A 166 -12.47 -10.29 -4.70
CA GLU A 166 -13.54 -10.96 -3.96
C GLU A 166 -13.03 -11.74 -2.74
N SER A 167 -11.79 -12.22 -2.76
CA SER A 167 -11.17 -12.97 -1.67
C SER A 167 -9.66 -12.91 -1.70
N ILE A 168 -9.02 -13.22 -0.57
CA ILE A 168 -7.57 -13.36 -0.48
C ILE A 168 -7.03 -14.47 -1.41
N ASN A 169 -7.78 -15.57 -1.60
CA ASN A 169 -7.37 -16.66 -2.49
C ASN A 169 -7.23 -16.20 -3.96
N LYS A 170 -8.16 -15.36 -4.45
CA LYS A 170 -8.05 -14.78 -5.79
C LYS A 170 -6.87 -13.82 -5.83
N ALA A 171 -6.70 -12.95 -4.84
CA ALA A 171 -5.58 -12.02 -4.76
C ALA A 171 -4.21 -12.74 -4.79
N THR A 172 -4.03 -13.86 -4.09
CA THR A 172 -2.75 -14.58 -4.07
C THR A 172 -2.52 -15.43 -5.33
N GLY A 173 -3.57 -15.89 -6.00
CA GLY A 173 -3.45 -16.87 -7.10
C GLY A 173 -3.57 -16.30 -8.50
N ILE A 174 -4.28 -15.18 -8.70
CA ILE A 174 -4.70 -14.74 -10.03
C ILE A 174 -3.53 -14.38 -10.96
N TYR A 175 -2.43 -13.85 -10.43
CA TYR A 175 -1.32 -13.30 -11.23
C TYR A 175 -0.69 -14.34 -12.18
N HIS A 176 -0.71 -15.62 -11.80
CA HIS A 176 -0.17 -16.73 -12.61
C HIS A 176 -1.22 -17.44 -13.47
N THR A 177 -2.42 -16.88 -13.63
CA THR A 177 -3.49 -17.48 -14.43
C THR A 177 -3.45 -16.96 -15.87
N ALA A 178 -3.92 -17.78 -16.81
CA ALA A 178 -4.09 -17.35 -18.20
C ALA A 178 -5.06 -16.16 -18.33
N GLU A 179 -6.04 -16.07 -17.44
CA GLU A 179 -6.98 -14.94 -17.35
C GLU A 179 -6.23 -13.61 -17.11
N TYR A 180 -5.33 -13.58 -16.13
CA TYR A 180 -4.53 -12.38 -15.85
C TYR A 180 -3.40 -12.16 -16.87
N GLY A 181 -2.91 -13.25 -17.47
CA GLY A 181 -1.93 -13.21 -18.55
C GLY A 181 -2.36 -12.34 -19.74
N VAL A 182 -3.66 -12.23 -20.01
CA VAL A 182 -4.19 -11.32 -21.05
C VAL A 182 -3.86 -9.86 -20.74
N ALA A 183 -3.95 -9.43 -19.47
CA ALA A 183 -3.57 -8.09 -19.08
C ALA A 183 -2.05 -7.87 -19.22
N LEU A 184 -1.24 -8.84 -18.79
CA LEU A 184 0.22 -8.79 -18.96
C LEU A 184 0.61 -8.69 -20.44
N ALA A 185 -0.03 -9.48 -21.31
CA ALA A 185 0.19 -9.44 -22.76
C ALA A 185 -0.15 -8.09 -23.38
N ALA A 186 -1.21 -7.41 -22.91
CA ALA A 186 -1.58 -6.08 -23.38
C ALA A 186 -0.48 -5.03 -23.15
N GLY A 187 0.34 -5.20 -22.10
CA GLY A 187 1.53 -4.39 -21.83
C GLY A 187 2.85 -5.04 -22.26
N GLY A 188 2.84 -6.17 -22.97
CA GLY A 188 4.08 -6.88 -23.35
C GLY A 188 4.90 -7.43 -22.18
N MET A 189 4.27 -7.70 -21.02
CA MET A 189 4.94 -8.06 -19.76
C MET A 189 5.06 -9.58 -19.52
N GLU A 190 4.64 -10.44 -20.44
CA GLU A 190 4.53 -11.89 -20.21
C GLU A 190 5.86 -12.56 -19.83
N GLU A 191 6.98 -12.10 -20.41
CA GLU A 191 8.32 -12.67 -20.16
C GLU A 191 9.29 -11.68 -19.52
N LYS A 192 9.00 -10.37 -19.59
CA LYS A 192 9.95 -9.30 -19.28
C LYS A 192 9.31 -8.09 -18.62
N GLU A 193 8.55 -8.33 -17.56
CA GLU A 193 7.85 -7.25 -16.85
C GLU A 193 8.81 -6.16 -16.33
N ASP A 194 10.05 -6.50 -15.97
CA ASP A 194 11.05 -5.58 -15.44
C ASP A 194 11.61 -4.58 -16.48
N GLU A 195 11.46 -4.86 -17.78
CA GLU A 195 11.71 -3.90 -18.87
C GLU A 195 10.59 -2.85 -18.98
N VAL A 196 9.43 -3.08 -18.37
CA VAL A 196 8.28 -2.16 -18.39
C VAL A 196 8.06 -1.46 -17.06
N VAL A 197 8.13 -2.19 -15.94
CA VAL A 197 7.84 -1.68 -14.60
C VAL A 197 8.64 -2.42 -13.52
N LYS A 198 9.19 -1.65 -12.57
CA LYS A 198 9.76 -2.20 -11.34
C LYS A 198 8.80 -1.93 -10.20
N ARG A 199 8.30 -2.99 -9.55
CA ARG A 199 7.28 -2.86 -8.51
C ARG A 199 7.34 -3.96 -7.46
N THR A 200 6.65 -3.73 -6.36
CA THR A 200 6.34 -4.74 -5.34
C THR A 200 4.83 -4.83 -5.21
N ILE A 201 4.29 -6.05 -5.30
CA ILE A 201 2.86 -6.32 -5.09
C ILE A 201 2.72 -7.29 -3.92
N CYS A 202 1.98 -6.91 -2.89
CA CYS A 202 1.63 -7.81 -1.80
C CYS A 202 0.13 -7.97 -1.65
N ALA A 203 -0.30 -9.19 -1.28
CA ALA A 203 -1.68 -9.53 -1.01
C ALA A 203 -1.96 -9.49 0.50
N VAL A 204 -3.00 -8.76 0.90
CA VAL A 204 -3.45 -8.64 2.30
C VAL A 204 -4.96 -8.85 2.38
N GLU A 205 -5.43 -9.52 3.43
CA GLU A 205 -6.86 -9.73 3.68
C GLU A 205 -7.40 -8.62 4.58
N VAL A 206 -8.60 -8.12 4.29
CA VAL A 206 -9.33 -7.22 5.17
C VAL A 206 -9.81 -8.03 6.38
N PRO A 207 -9.51 -7.60 7.62
CA PRO A 207 -9.98 -8.30 8.82
C PRO A 207 -11.50 -8.51 8.81
N LYS A 208 -11.93 -9.66 9.34
CA LYS A 208 -13.35 -10.06 9.43
C LYS A 208 -14.11 -9.32 10.53
#